data_AF-A0AAV0CAH1-F1
#
_entry.id   AF-A0AAV0CAH1-F1
#
_cell.length_a   1.000
_cell.length_b   1.000
_cell.length_c   1.000
_cell.angle_alpha   90.00
_cell.angle_beta   90.00
_cell.angle_gamma   90.00
#
_symmetry.space_group_name_H-M   'P 1'
#
loop_
_entity.id
_entity.type
_entity.pdbx_description
1 polymer ?
#
loop_
_entity_poly.entity_id
_entity_poly.type
_entity_poly.pdbx_seq_one_letter_code
_entity_poly.pdbx_strand_id
1 'polypeptide(L)'
;MDGDELRLILSNSKTDVWTLIGTAIEVASVDYADELKDRRDRIVEKLYSIRCRNCSDQVNGHFAADGVVNFNSVISKSPSSPESNHRLHVDDEREEGEQEEEEEEEDADPYGGLFDDEQTKILRIREELEDPEQSEESVIELLQNLEDMDITFQALKELISEGT
;
A
#
# COMPACT_ATOMS: atom_id res chain seq x y z
N MET A 1 3.30 28.44 21.69
CA MET A 1 3.55 27.23 22.47
C MET A 1 4.80 26.59 21.94
N ASP A 2 5.82 26.48 22.77
CA ASP A 2 7.10 25.82 22.44
C ASP A 2 7.08 24.33 22.84
N GLY A 3 8.12 23.60 22.42
CA GLY A 3 8.19 22.15 22.64
C GLY A 3 8.38 21.75 24.11
N ASP A 4 9.03 22.57 24.92
CA ASP A 4 9.28 22.25 26.33
C ASP A 4 8.05 22.54 27.18
N GLU A 5 7.32 23.62 26.85
CA GLU A 5 5.98 23.90 27.40
C GLU A 5 5.01 22.75 27.13
N LEU A 6 4.99 22.21 25.90
CA LEU A 6 4.17 21.05 25.54
C LEU A 6 4.53 19.80 26.35
N ARG A 7 5.83 19.49 26.47
CA ARG A 7 6.30 18.33 27.24
C ARG A 7 5.91 18.43 28.71
N LEU A 8 6.00 19.62 29.30
CA LEU A 8 5.61 19.85 30.69
C LEU A 8 4.10 19.63 30.90
N ILE A 9 3.26 20.09 29.97
CA ILE A 9 1.81 19.87 30.03
C ILE A 9 1.49 18.37 29.92
N LEU A 10 2.13 17.66 29.00
CA LEU A 10 1.94 16.22 28.81
C LEU A 10 2.39 15.42 30.05
N SER A 11 3.55 15.77 30.64
CA SER A 11 4.02 15.12 31.87
C SER A 11 3.08 15.33 33.05
N ASN A 12 2.44 16.50 33.13
CA ASN A 12 1.50 16.82 34.22
C ASN A 12 0.10 16.23 34.01
N SER A 13 -0.34 16.11 32.77
CA SER A 13 -1.67 15.59 32.41
C SER A 13 -1.72 14.07 32.25
N LYS A 14 -0.56 13.39 32.32
CA LYS A 14 -0.41 11.94 32.08
C LYS A 14 -1.04 11.49 30.75
N THR A 15 -1.19 12.41 29.81
CA THR A 15 -1.76 12.18 28.49
C THR A 15 -0.59 12.04 27.53
N ASP A 16 -0.58 11.00 26.70
CA ASP A 16 0.44 10.85 25.68
C ASP A 16 0.17 11.79 24.49
N VAL A 17 1.22 12.03 23.69
CA VAL A 17 1.15 12.93 22.53
C VAL A 17 0.06 12.50 21.55
N TRP A 18 -0.11 11.19 21.33
CA TRP A 18 -1.07 10.67 20.36
C TRP A 18 -2.51 10.85 20.84
N THR A 19 -2.78 10.58 22.12
CA THR A 19 -4.10 10.87 22.72
C THR A 19 -4.42 12.36 22.67
N LEU A 20 -3.45 13.24 22.95
CA LEU A 20 -3.66 14.69 22.83
C LEU A 20 -4.00 15.08 21.38
N ILE A 21 -3.26 14.56 20.40
CA ILE A 21 -3.51 14.82 18.98
C ILE A 21 -4.91 14.33 18.58
N GLY A 22 -5.29 13.10 18.97
CA GLY A 22 -6.62 12.54 18.69
C GLY A 22 -7.73 13.43 19.26
N THR A 23 -7.61 13.80 20.53
CA THR A 23 -8.57 14.68 21.21
C THR A 23 -8.64 16.05 20.54
N ALA A 24 -7.50 16.63 20.17
CA ALA A 24 -7.45 17.92 19.48
C ALA A 24 -8.11 17.86 18.09
N ILE A 25 -7.92 16.77 17.36
CA ILE A 25 -8.60 16.53 16.07
C ILE A 25 -10.10 16.37 16.28
N GLU A 26 -10.54 15.62 17.29
CA GLU A 26 -11.97 15.46 17.60
C GLU A 26 -12.63 16.82 17.90
N VAL A 27 -12.03 17.62 18.79
CA VAL A 27 -12.50 18.98 19.11
C VAL A 27 -12.50 19.86 17.85
N ALA A 28 -11.42 19.85 17.07
CA ALA A 28 -11.34 20.63 15.84
C ALA A 28 -12.38 20.19 14.79
N SER A 29 -12.74 18.90 14.74
CA SER A 29 -13.72 18.39 13.80
C SER A 29 -15.15 18.85 14.09
N VAL A 30 -15.46 19.13 15.36
CA VAL A 30 -16.78 19.59 15.80
C VAL A 30 -16.86 21.12 15.75
N ASP A 31 -15.85 21.80 16.30
CA ASP A 31 -15.90 23.25 16.51
C ASP A 31 -15.27 24.06 15.36
N TYR A 32 -14.38 23.45 14.57
CA TYR A 32 -13.56 24.12 13.55
C TYR A 32 -13.46 23.32 12.24
N ALA A 33 -14.54 22.63 11.86
CA ALA A 33 -14.55 21.67 10.75
C ALA A 33 -13.98 22.23 9.43
N ASP A 34 -14.39 23.45 9.07
CA ASP A 34 -13.96 24.10 7.83
C ASP A 34 -12.47 24.48 7.85
N GLU A 35 -11.98 25.01 8.98
CA GLU A 35 -10.57 25.38 9.15
C GLU A 35 -9.66 24.15 9.20
N LEU A 36 -10.10 23.09 9.88
CA LEU A 36 -9.41 21.80 9.91
C LEU A 36 -9.30 21.22 8.50
N LYS A 37 -10.38 21.28 7.71
CA LYS A 37 -10.40 20.83 6.32
C LYS A 37 -9.48 21.66 5.43
N ASP A 38 -9.54 22.99 5.47
CA ASP A 38 -8.66 23.87 4.68
C ASP A 38 -7.18 23.62 5.01
N ARG A 39 -6.84 23.48 6.29
CA ARG A 39 -5.47 23.14 6.71
C ARG A 39 -5.01 21.78 6.21
N ARG A 40 -5.86 20.75 6.34
CA ARG A 40 -5.59 19.41 5.83
C ARG A 40 -5.38 19.45 4.32
N ASP A 41 -6.28 20.09 3.59
CA ASP A 41 -6.25 20.14 2.12
C ASP A 41 -5.00 20.87 1.62
N ARG A 42 -4.53 21.92 2.30
CA ARG A 42 -3.24 22.58 1.98
C ARG A 42 -2.02 21.69 2.25
N ILE A 43 -2.06 20.84 3.27
CA ILE A 43 -0.98 19.88 3.54
C ILE A 43 -0.97 18.81 2.45
N VAL A 44 -2.14 18.25 2.13
CA VAL A 44 -2.33 17.28 1.04
C VAL A 44 -1.85 17.90 -0.28
N GLU A 45 -2.28 19.11 -0.62
CA GLU A 45 -1.83 19.83 -1.80
C GLU A 45 -0.30 19.92 -1.83
N LYS A 46 0.37 20.31 -0.75
CA LYS A 46 1.83 20.38 -0.71
C LYS A 46 2.50 19.01 -0.88
N LEU A 47 1.98 17.97 -0.26
CA LEU A 47 2.52 16.61 -0.37
C LEU A 47 2.41 16.08 -1.80
N TYR A 48 1.26 16.29 -2.43
CA TYR A 48 0.97 15.80 -3.79
C TYR A 48 1.39 16.77 -4.90
N SER A 49 1.70 18.03 -4.59
CA SER A 49 2.34 18.98 -5.51
C SER A 49 3.83 18.70 -5.71
N ILE A 50 4.45 17.85 -4.86
CA ILE A 50 5.82 17.37 -5.06
C ILE A 50 5.81 16.24 -6.10
N ARG A 51 5.44 16.60 -7.34
CA ARG A 51 5.79 15.83 -8.54
C ARG A 51 5.68 16.69 -9.81
N CYS A 52 6.49 17.74 -9.89
CA CYS A 52 7.15 18.04 -11.16
C CYS A 52 8.44 18.83 -10.95
N ARG A 53 9.58 18.13 -10.95
CA ARG A 53 10.91 18.76 -10.86
C ARG A 53 11.36 19.38 -12.20
N ASN A 54 10.58 19.24 -13.27
CA ASN A 54 10.91 19.67 -14.63
C ASN A 54 9.75 20.30 -15.42
N CYS A 55 8.63 20.63 -14.76
CA CYS A 55 7.60 21.45 -15.39
C CYS A 55 8.05 22.91 -15.24
N SER A 56 8.90 23.36 -16.15
CA SER A 56 8.94 24.80 -16.44
C SER A 56 7.57 25.16 -17.00
N ASP A 57 6.69 25.67 -16.14
CA ASP A 57 5.46 26.34 -16.54
C ASP A 57 5.86 27.63 -17.28
N GLN A 58 6.18 27.48 -18.56
CA GLN A 58 5.82 28.47 -19.57
C GLN A 58 4.43 28.11 -20.10
N VAL A 59 3.44 28.05 -19.23
CA VAL A 59 2.08 28.37 -19.65
C VAL A 59 1.75 29.73 -19.08
N ASN A 60 1.86 30.70 -19.98
CA ASN A 60 1.45 32.07 -19.86
C ASN A 60 -0.05 32.11 -19.51
N GLY A 61 -0.38 31.95 -18.22
CA GLY A 61 -1.73 31.97 -17.69
C GLY A 61 -2.26 33.40 -17.54
N HIS A 62 -2.45 34.08 -18.66
CA HIS A 62 -3.22 35.31 -18.71
C HIS A 62 -4.70 34.93 -18.49
N PHE A 63 -5.16 34.92 -17.23
CA PHE A 63 -6.58 34.85 -16.91
C PHE A 63 -7.24 36.19 -17.27
N ALA A 64 -7.49 36.39 -18.56
CA ALA A 64 -8.47 37.36 -19.00
C ALA A 64 -9.86 36.74 -18.84
N ALA A 65 -10.62 37.30 -17.92
CA ALA A 65 -12.06 37.13 -17.86
C ALA A 65 -12.68 37.58 -19.18
N ASP A 66 -13.30 36.67 -19.95
CA ASP A 66 -14.66 36.84 -20.46
C ASP A 66 -15.16 35.58 -21.21
N GLY A 67 -16.46 35.32 -21.07
CA GLY A 67 -17.36 34.71 -22.05
C GLY A 67 -16.96 33.49 -22.90
N VAL A 68 -17.83 32.47 -22.79
CA VAL A 68 -18.23 31.48 -23.82
C VAL A 68 -17.59 30.09 -23.72
N VAL A 69 -18.43 29.18 -23.21
CA VAL A 69 -18.37 27.71 -23.27
C VAL A 69 -17.87 27.12 -24.59
N ASN A 70 -16.91 26.20 -24.49
CA ASN A 70 -16.85 25.04 -25.39
C ASN A 70 -16.58 23.78 -24.55
N PHE A 71 -17.66 23.12 -24.11
CA PHE A 71 -17.61 21.82 -23.44
C PHE A 71 -17.39 20.72 -24.49
N ASN A 72 -16.18 20.63 -25.02
CA ASN A 72 -15.69 19.38 -25.56
C ASN A 72 -15.04 18.61 -24.41
N SER A 73 -15.91 18.00 -23.62
CA SER A 73 -15.56 16.97 -22.67
C SER A 73 -14.86 15.83 -23.43
N VAL A 74 -13.54 15.88 -23.43
CA VAL A 74 -12.74 14.65 -23.55
C VAL A 74 -12.97 13.94 -22.22
N ILE A 75 -14.02 13.13 -22.18
CA ILE A 75 -14.22 12.14 -21.14
C ILE A 75 -12.99 11.25 -21.20
N SER A 76 -11.98 11.56 -20.40
CA SER A 76 -10.91 10.65 -20.05
C SER A 76 -11.58 9.50 -19.33
N LYS A 77 -11.95 8.49 -20.13
CA LYS A 77 -12.45 7.20 -19.68
C LYS A 77 -11.56 6.74 -18.55
N SER A 78 -12.15 6.54 -17.38
CA SER A 78 -11.56 5.74 -16.31
C SER A 78 -11.01 4.45 -16.91
N PRO A 79 -9.82 3.99 -16.52
CA PRO A 79 -9.40 2.66 -16.91
C PRO A 79 -10.38 1.68 -16.26
N SER A 80 -11.19 1.04 -17.09
CA SER A 80 -12.04 -0.08 -16.68
C SER A 80 -11.13 -1.22 -16.24
N SER A 81 -11.58 -1.97 -15.23
CA SER A 81 -10.98 -3.18 -14.71
C SER A 81 -10.40 -4.09 -15.81
N PRO A 82 -9.27 -4.77 -15.58
CA PRO A 82 -8.69 -5.64 -16.58
C PRO A 82 -9.65 -6.79 -16.91
N GLU A 83 -10.03 -6.88 -18.19
CA GLU A 83 -10.76 -8.01 -18.75
C GLU A 83 -9.89 -9.28 -18.65
N SER A 84 -10.52 -10.35 -18.16
CA SER A 84 -9.97 -11.70 -18.08
C SER A 84 -9.56 -12.22 -19.47
N ASN A 85 -8.27 -12.51 -19.66
CA ASN A 85 -7.76 -13.17 -20.85
C ASN A 85 -8.03 -14.69 -20.78
N HIS A 86 -9.28 -15.11 -21.00
CA HIS A 86 -9.56 -16.52 -21.30
C HIS A 86 -9.21 -16.79 -22.77
N ARG A 87 -7.96 -17.19 -23.02
CA ARG A 87 -7.56 -17.83 -24.28
C ARG A 87 -8.12 -19.24 -24.29
N LEU A 88 -9.13 -19.49 -25.13
CA LEU A 88 -9.48 -20.83 -25.59
C LEU A 88 -8.35 -21.30 -26.51
N HIS A 89 -7.50 -22.21 -26.02
CA HIS A 89 -6.62 -22.99 -26.88
C HIS A 89 -7.32 -24.31 -27.16
N VAL A 90 -7.55 -24.52 -28.45
CA VAL A 90 -8.22 -25.67 -29.04
C VAL A 90 -7.34 -26.91 -28.85
N ASP A 91 -8.03 -28.01 -28.55
CA ASP A 91 -7.56 -29.38 -28.41
C ASP A 91 -6.61 -29.82 -29.52
N ASP A 92 -5.50 -30.46 -29.15
CA ASP A 92 -4.75 -31.35 -30.04
C ASP A 92 -4.15 -32.51 -29.24
N GLU A 93 -4.54 -33.71 -29.67
CA GLU A 93 -3.87 -35.02 -29.56
C GLU A 93 -3.79 -35.75 -28.21
N ARG A 94 -4.71 -36.72 -28.09
CA ARG A 94 -4.72 -37.89 -27.20
C ARG A 94 -4.01 -39.06 -27.90
N GLU A 95 -2.92 -39.56 -27.32
CA GLU A 95 -2.42 -40.93 -27.54
C GLU A 95 -2.30 -41.67 -26.21
N GLU A 96 -2.62 -42.97 -26.27
CA GLU A 96 -2.85 -43.89 -25.16
C GLU A 96 -1.55 -44.42 -24.53
N GLY A 97 -1.60 -44.71 -23.23
CA GLY A 97 -0.56 -45.43 -22.50
C GLY A 97 -1.06 -45.92 -21.16
N GLU A 98 -1.50 -47.18 -21.13
CA GLU A 98 -1.91 -47.92 -19.93
C GLU A 98 -0.69 -48.23 -19.05
N GLN A 99 -0.78 -47.93 -17.75
CA GLN A 99 -0.15 -48.72 -16.68
C GLN A 99 -0.77 -48.36 -15.33
N GLU A 100 -1.41 -49.37 -14.73
CA GLU A 100 -1.92 -49.41 -13.37
C GLU A 100 -0.74 -49.62 -12.41
N GLU A 101 -0.46 -48.67 -11.53
CA GLU A 101 0.12 -48.96 -10.21
C GLU A 101 -0.59 -48.07 -9.17
N GLU A 102 -1.30 -48.73 -8.26
CA GLU A 102 -1.95 -48.15 -7.09
C GLU A 102 -0.86 -47.68 -6.11
N GLU A 103 -0.60 -46.39 -6.04
CA GLU A 103 -0.02 -45.76 -4.85
C GLU A 103 -0.90 -44.56 -4.50
N GLU A 104 -1.23 -44.45 -3.21
CA GLU A 104 -2.12 -43.45 -2.63
C GLU A 104 -1.68 -42.04 -3.03
N GLU A 105 -2.26 -41.49 -4.11
CA GLU A 105 -2.22 -40.06 -4.38
C GLU A 105 -3.09 -39.39 -3.31
N GLU A 106 -2.47 -39.17 -2.15
CA GLU A 106 -2.75 -38.04 -1.28
C GLU A 106 -3.14 -36.87 -2.18
N ASP A 107 -4.34 -36.31 -1.97
CA ASP A 107 -4.88 -35.16 -2.69
C ASP A 107 -3.86 -34.00 -2.64
N ALA A 108 -2.83 -34.07 -3.48
CA ALA A 108 -1.83 -33.05 -3.66
C ALA A 108 -2.54 -31.98 -4.46
N ASP A 109 -3.24 -31.11 -3.73
CA ASP A 109 -3.97 -29.97 -4.27
C ASP A 109 -3.08 -29.31 -5.33
N PRO A 110 -3.46 -29.35 -6.62
CA PRO A 110 -2.69 -28.72 -7.67
C PRO A 110 -2.54 -27.20 -7.47
N TYR A 111 -3.32 -26.61 -6.55
CA TYR A 111 -3.24 -25.21 -6.10
C TYR A 111 -2.51 -25.02 -4.75
N GLY A 112 -2.12 -26.09 -4.05
CA GLY A 112 -1.50 -26.07 -2.72
C GLY A 112 -0.07 -25.53 -2.69
N GLY A 113 0.57 -25.31 -3.85
CA GLY A 113 1.93 -24.76 -3.97
C GLY A 113 2.00 -23.27 -4.36
N LEU A 114 0.87 -22.60 -4.59
CA LEU A 114 0.84 -21.21 -5.10
C LEU A 114 0.81 -20.13 -4.02
N PHE A 115 0.56 -20.49 -2.77
CA PHE A 115 0.52 -19.56 -1.63
C PHE A 115 1.64 -19.81 -0.62
N ASP A 116 2.43 -20.86 -0.80
CA ASP A 116 3.45 -21.30 0.14
C ASP A 116 4.85 -20.71 -0.17
N ASP A 117 5.07 -20.28 -1.41
CA ASP A 117 6.31 -19.66 -1.85
C ASP A 117 6.50 -18.27 -1.21
N GLU A 118 5.43 -17.49 -1.12
CA GLU A 118 5.42 -16.18 -0.46
C GLU A 118 5.66 -16.35 1.04
N GLN A 119 4.92 -17.24 1.71
CA GLN A 119 5.04 -17.50 3.15
C GLN A 119 6.43 -18.01 3.53
N THR A 120 6.95 -18.98 2.76
CA THR A 120 8.31 -19.51 2.95
C THR A 120 9.37 -18.42 2.77
N LYS A 121 9.18 -17.52 1.79
CA LYS A 121 10.08 -16.40 1.56
C LYS A 121 10.02 -15.35 2.67
N ILE A 122 8.83 -15.07 3.24
CA ILE A 122 8.67 -14.19 4.41
C ILE A 122 9.40 -14.78 5.62
N LEU A 123 9.21 -16.08 5.90
CA LEU A 123 9.85 -16.75 7.03
C LEU A 123 11.38 -16.72 6.92
N ARG A 124 11.90 -16.91 5.71
CA ARG A 124 13.33 -16.79 5.42
C ARG A 124 13.85 -15.36 5.65
N ILE A 125 13.15 -14.35 5.12
CA ILE A 125 13.53 -12.94 5.34
C ILE A 125 13.54 -12.61 6.84
N ARG A 126 12.56 -13.12 7.60
CA ARG A 126 12.50 -12.95 9.05
C ARG A 126 13.70 -13.57 9.78
N GLU A 127 14.07 -14.81 9.43
CA GLU A 127 15.23 -15.49 10.01
C GLU A 127 16.51 -14.72 9.71
N GLU A 128 16.65 -14.21 8.48
CA GLU A 128 17.79 -13.38 8.10
C GLU A 128 17.81 -12.09 8.94
N LEU A 129 16.69 -11.36 9.08
CA LEU A 129 16.63 -10.12 9.88
C LEU A 129 16.87 -10.29 11.40
N GLU A 130 16.89 -11.51 11.92
CA GLU A 130 17.18 -11.77 13.34
C GLU A 130 18.69 -11.74 13.65
N ASP A 131 19.55 -11.80 12.63
CA ASP A 131 21.00 -11.73 12.79
C ASP A 131 21.48 -10.27 13.04
N PRO A 132 22.04 -9.97 14.23
CA PRO A 132 22.49 -8.62 14.57
C PRO A 132 23.82 -8.21 13.89
N GLU A 133 24.53 -9.14 13.24
CA GLU A 133 25.79 -8.86 12.54
C GLU A 133 25.60 -8.45 11.08
N GLN A 134 24.36 -8.36 10.60
CA GLN A 134 24.05 -7.99 9.22
C GLN A 134 24.40 -6.54 8.91
N SER A 135 24.88 -6.31 7.70
CA SER A 135 25.20 -4.99 7.20
C SER A 135 23.93 -4.24 6.77
N GLU A 136 23.97 -2.91 6.89
CA GLU A 136 22.82 -2.05 6.57
C GLU A 136 22.33 -2.24 5.13
N GLU A 137 23.24 -2.48 4.17
CA GLU A 137 22.85 -2.75 2.80
C GLU A 137 22.06 -4.06 2.63
N SER A 138 22.41 -5.10 3.40
CA SER A 138 21.71 -6.39 3.38
C SER A 138 20.32 -6.27 3.98
N VAL A 139 20.18 -5.52 5.07
CA VAL A 139 18.87 -5.26 5.70
C VAL A 139 17.94 -4.48 4.75
N ILE A 140 18.48 -3.50 4.03
CA ILE A 140 17.69 -2.72 3.06
C ILE A 140 17.21 -3.61 1.90
N GLU A 141 18.06 -4.51 1.39
CA GLU A 141 17.68 -5.44 0.34
C GLU A 141 16.58 -6.42 0.79
N LEU A 142 16.66 -6.91 2.03
CA LEU A 142 15.64 -7.79 2.62
C LEU A 142 14.29 -7.08 2.81
N LEU A 143 14.32 -5.83 3.28
CA LEU A 143 13.12 -5.02 3.42
C LEU A 143 12.50 -4.65 2.07
N GLN A 144 13.31 -4.39 1.04
CA GLN A 144 12.82 -4.15 -0.32
C GLN A 144 12.17 -5.40 -0.90
N ASN A 145 12.79 -6.58 -0.70
CA ASN A 145 12.19 -7.84 -1.12
C ASN A 145 10.84 -8.12 -0.44
N LEU A 146 10.70 -7.69 0.81
CA LEU A 146 9.45 -7.80 1.57
C LEU A 146 8.39 -6.78 1.10
N GLU A 147 8.80 -5.58 0.65
CA GLU A 147 7.92 -4.57 0.04
C GLU A 147 7.44 -5.01 -1.35
N ASP A 148 8.31 -5.63 -2.14
CA ASP A 148 8.00 -6.12 -3.48
C ASP A 148 7.04 -7.33 -3.46
N MET A 149 6.91 -7.99 -2.31
CA MET A 149 5.88 -8.99 -2.04
C MET A 149 4.65 -8.23 -1.52
N ASP A 150 3.56 -8.20 -2.30
CA ASP A 150 2.31 -7.45 -2.02
C ASP A 150 1.54 -8.02 -0.79
N ILE A 151 2.22 -8.11 0.36
CA ILE A 151 1.70 -8.67 1.60
C ILE A 151 0.72 -7.70 2.25
N THR A 152 -0.51 -8.15 2.49
CA THR A 152 -1.45 -7.36 3.28
C THR A 152 -1.14 -7.53 4.78
N PHE A 153 -1.39 -6.48 5.58
CA PHE A 153 -1.26 -6.54 7.04
C PHE A 153 -2.06 -7.70 7.66
N GLN A 154 -3.17 -8.08 7.03
CA GLN A 154 -4.01 -9.21 7.44
C GLN A 154 -3.27 -10.54 7.23
N ALA A 155 -2.60 -10.73 6.10
CA ALA A 155 -1.77 -11.90 5.82
C ALA A 155 -0.59 -12.01 6.80
N LEU A 156 0.11 -10.90 7.07
CA LEU A 156 1.18 -10.87 8.09
C LEU A 156 0.69 -11.26 9.49
N LYS A 157 -0.48 -10.76 9.88
CA LYS A 157 -1.07 -11.06 11.19
C LYS A 157 -1.51 -12.51 11.32
N GLU A 158 -2.04 -13.09 10.26
CA GLU A 158 -2.45 -14.50 10.20
C GLU A 158 -1.23 -15.43 10.31
N LEU A 159 -0.15 -15.12 9.57
CA LEU A 159 1.12 -15.87 9.61
C LEU A 159 1.82 -15.82 10.97
N ILE A 160 1.76 -14.68 11.65
CA ILE A 160 2.32 -14.56 13.02
C ILE A 160 1.44 -15.27 14.05
N SER A 161 0.14 -15.43 13.77
CA SER A 161 -0.80 -16.10 14.68
C SER A 161 -0.78 -17.62 14.56
N GLU A 162 -0.45 -18.17 13.39
CA GLU A 162 -0.39 -19.63 13.15
C GLU A 162 0.95 -20.26 13.58
N GLY A 163 1.97 -19.44 13.85
CA GLY A 163 3.29 -19.88 14.34
C GLY A 163 3.44 -20.02 15.86
N THR A 164 2.34 -20.15 16.62
CA THR A 164 2.33 -20.42 18.09
C THR A 164 1.54 -21.66 18.43
#